data_AF-W6KR30-F1
#
_entry.id   AF-W6KR30-F1
#
_cell.length_a   1.000
_cell.length_b   1.000
_cell.length_c   1.000
_cell.angle_alpha   90.00
_cell.angle_beta   90.00
_cell.angle_gamma   90.00
#
_symmetry.space_group_name_H-M   'P 1'
#
loop_
_entity.id
_entity.type
_entity.pdbx_description
1 polymer ?
#
loop_
_entity_poly.entity_id
_entity_poly.type
_entity_poly.pdbx_seq_one_letter_code
_entity_poly.pdbx_strand_id
1 'polypeptide(L)'
;MSALDEDAPYEALWEALGQLEDARAALHDRLRAARFAFSTTQAVEERRGRLLAYEAVPVAAGVVRPTRGLRSRRDHNNNNDSNNDDDDGVSWVVDPLPGPEGGEGEDGSAMDPICYFSAAPSEELRDCQRLFRQVLEDVVVVDRAQKAVLRIAANLPVANPGDGNDEDKKPPIPK
;
A
#
# COMPACT_ATOMS: atom_id res chain seq x y z
N MET A 1 6.57 36.19 21.18
CA MET A 1 6.68 34.73 20.97
C MET A 1 5.31 34.26 20.49
N SER A 2 5.24 33.29 19.58
CA SER A 2 4.02 32.71 18.96
C SER A 2 3.57 33.29 17.62
N ALA A 3 4.48 33.35 16.64
CA ALA A 3 4.15 33.28 15.21
C ALA A 3 4.76 32.03 14.54
N LEU A 4 5.40 31.14 15.33
CA LEU A 4 6.09 29.95 14.84
C LEU A 4 5.28 28.66 15.04
N ASP A 5 4.19 28.70 15.82
CA ASP A 5 3.37 27.52 16.11
C ASP A 5 2.21 27.33 15.09
N GLU A 6 1.88 28.36 14.30
CA GLU A 6 0.80 28.30 13.30
C GLU A 6 1.19 27.51 12.04
N ASP A 7 2.49 27.45 11.72
CA ASP A 7 3.00 26.76 10.52
C ASP A 7 3.28 25.26 10.76
N ALA A 8 3.44 24.84 12.02
CA ALA A 8 3.75 23.47 12.40
C ALA A 8 2.83 22.38 11.77
N PRO A 9 1.49 22.55 11.70
CA PRO A 9 0.64 21.54 11.08
C PRO A 9 0.75 21.52 9.54
N TYR A 10 1.09 22.65 8.91
CA TYR A 10 1.35 22.72 7.47
C TYR A 10 2.71 22.10 7.10
N GLU A 11 3.75 22.32 7.91
CA GLU A 11 5.04 21.65 7.78
C GLU A 11 4.90 20.13 7.88
N ALA A 12 4.14 19.64 8.87
CA ALA A 12 3.84 18.21 8.99
C ALA A 12 3.10 17.64 7.78
N LEU A 13 2.18 18.41 7.18
CA LEU A 13 1.50 18.01 5.95
C LEU A 13 2.47 17.92 4.77
N TRP A 14 3.35 18.91 4.59
CA TRP A 14 4.34 18.92 3.52
C TRP A 14 5.34 17.77 3.65
N GLU A 15 5.78 17.47 4.86
CA GLU A 15 6.64 16.31 5.12
C GLU A 15 5.92 15.01 4.75
N ALA A 16 4.67 14.83 5.17
CA ALA A 16 3.89 13.64 4.84
C ALA A 16 3.61 13.51 3.33
N LEU A 17 3.37 14.62 2.64
CA LEU A 17 3.25 14.64 1.18
C LEU A 17 4.56 14.25 0.49
N GLY A 18 5.70 14.72 1.00
CA GLY A 18 7.02 14.30 0.53
C GLY A 18 7.22 12.79 0.66
N GLN A 19 6.92 12.23 1.83
CA GLN A 19 6.99 10.79 2.08
C GLN A 19 6.05 9.98 1.16
N LEU A 20 4.86 10.50 0.85
CA LEU A 20 3.94 9.87 -0.09
C LEU A 20 4.51 9.86 -1.52
N GLU A 21 5.09 10.96 -1.98
CA GLU A 21 5.70 11.01 -3.31
C GLU A 21 6.94 10.11 -3.41
N ASP A 22 7.77 10.04 -2.37
CA ASP A 22 8.88 9.09 -2.31
C ASP A 22 8.40 7.64 -2.39
N ALA A 23 7.33 7.30 -1.66
CA ALA A 23 6.72 5.97 -1.71
C ALA A 23 6.15 5.64 -3.11
N ARG A 24 5.51 6.63 -3.77
CA ARG A 24 5.00 6.48 -5.15
C ARG A 24 6.12 6.28 -6.16
N ALA A 25 7.21 7.05 -6.04
CA ALA A 25 8.39 6.90 -6.88
C ALA A 25 9.00 5.50 -6.72
N ALA A 26 9.16 5.03 -5.48
CA ALA A 26 9.65 3.68 -5.20
C ALA A 26 8.75 2.59 -5.80
N LEU A 27 7.43 2.70 -5.65
CA LEU A 27 6.47 1.75 -6.26
C LEU A 27 6.57 1.76 -7.80
N HIS A 28 6.66 2.94 -8.41
CA HIS A 28 6.79 3.08 -9.86
C HIS A 28 8.08 2.43 -10.37
N ASP A 29 9.22 2.69 -9.72
CA ASP A 29 10.50 2.08 -10.07
C ASP A 29 10.48 0.56 -9.91
N ARG A 30 9.82 0.08 -8.84
CA ARG A 30 9.62 -1.36 -8.61
C ARG A 30 8.77 -2.01 -9.70
N LEU A 31 7.65 -1.39 -10.08
CA LEU A 31 6.79 -1.86 -11.16
C LEU A 31 7.55 -1.92 -12.49
N ARG A 32 8.37 -0.91 -12.77
CA ARG A 32 9.22 -0.88 -13.96
C ARG A 32 10.25 -2.02 -13.95
N ALA A 33 10.93 -2.24 -12.82
CA ALA A 33 11.88 -3.35 -12.67
C ALA A 33 11.18 -4.72 -12.81
N ALA A 34 10.01 -4.91 -12.19
CA ALA A 34 9.21 -6.11 -12.30
C ALA A 34 8.75 -6.37 -13.74
N ARG A 35 8.34 -5.32 -14.47
CA ARG A 35 7.96 -5.41 -15.88
C ARG A 35 9.10 -5.85 -16.78
N PHE A 36 10.31 -5.32 -16.56
CA PHE A 36 11.50 -5.74 -17.30
C PHE A 36 11.88 -7.18 -16.98
N ALA A 37 11.89 -7.54 -15.69
CA ALA A 37 12.15 -8.92 -15.27
C ALA A 37 11.14 -9.88 -15.92
N PHE A 38 9.85 -9.53 -15.93
CA PHE A 38 8.81 -10.34 -16.59
C PHE A 38 9.09 -10.57 -18.08
N SER A 39 9.47 -9.52 -18.84
CA SER A 39 9.86 -9.70 -20.25
C SER A 39 11.02 -10.66 -20.42
N THR A 40 12.05 -10.52 -19.58
CA THR A 40 13.24 -11.40 -19.63
C THR A 40 12.86 -12.83 -19.30
N THR A 41 12.11 -13.05 -18.23
CA THR A 41 11.64 -14.35 -17.80
C THR A 41 10.75 -15.00 -18.87
N GLN A 42 9.86 -14.24 -19.49
CA GLN A 42 9.01 -14.73 -20.58
C GLN A 42 9.86 -15.26 -21.74
N ALA A 43 10.85 -14.49 -22.19
CA ALA A 43 11.75 -14.92 -23.27
C ALA A 43 12.56 -16.18 -22.89
N VAL A 44 12.98 -16.30 -21.64
CA VAL A 44 13.72 -17.48 -21.13
C VAL A 44 12.82 -18.71 -21.09
N GLU A 45 11.63 -18.61 -20.50
CA GLU A 45 10.72 -19.75 -20.37
C GLU A 45 10.14 -20.18 -21.72
N GLU A 46 9.86 -19.25 -22.65
CA GLU A 46 9.43 -19.58 -24.01
C GLU A 46 10.50 -20.37 -24.77
N ARG A 47 11.79 -20.03 -24.61
CA ARG A 47 12.91 -20.82 -25.18
C ARG A 47 13.01 -22.22 -24.57
N ARG A 48 12.48 -22.41 -23.36
CA ARG A 48 12.37 -23.72 -22.69
C ARG A 48 11.07 -24.45 -23.05
N GLY A 49 10.28 -23.91 -23.98
CA GLY A 49 9.00 -24.47 -24.41
C GLY A 49 7.87 -24.31 -23.39
N ARG A 50 7.99 -23.35 -22.47
CA ARG A 50 7.00 -23.07 -21.42
C ARG A 50 6.33 -21.72 -21.69
N LEU A 51 5.03 -21.63 -21.40
CA LEU A 51 4.26 -20.40 -21.57
C LEU A 51 4.04 -19.74 -20.22
N LEU A 52 4.45 -18.47 -20.09
CA LEU A 52 4.11 -17.62 -18.95
C LEU A 52 2.91 -16.76 -19.31
N ALA A 53 1.72 -17.35 -19.21
CA ALA A 53 0.48 -16.66 -19.48
C ALA A 53 -0.60 -17.14 -18.52
N TYR A 54 -1.68 -16.37 -18.40
CA TYR A 54 -2.80 -16.72 -17.53
C TYR A 54 -3.44 -18.05 -17.97
N GLU A 55 -3.44 -18.32 -19.28
CA GLU A 55 -3.93 -19.54 -19.91
C GLU A 55 -3.13 -20.79 -19.49
N ALA A 56 -1.88 -20.63 -19.04
CA ALA A 56 -1.07 -21.73 -18.51
C ALA A 56 -1.43 -22.07 -17.06
N VAL A 57 -2.22 -21.24 -16.40
CA VAL A 57 -2.64 -21.44 -15.02
C VAL A 57 -3.88 -22.36 -15.00
N PRO A 58 -3.90 -23.41 -14.18
CA PRO A 58 -5.07 -24.29 -14.07
C PRO A 58 -6.34 -23.51 -13.68
N VAL A 59 -7.42 -23.65 -14.45
CA VAL A 59 -8.68 -22.89 -14.25
C VAL A 59 -9.73 -23.63 -13.41
N ALA A 60 -9.47 -24.89 -13.03
CA ALA A 60 -10.40 -25.64 -12.20
C ALA A 60 -10.55 -24.99 -10.82
N ALA A 61 -11.79 -24.92 -10.33
CA ALA A 61 -12.11 -24.27 -9.07
C ALA A 61 -11.30 -24.88 -7.91
N GLY A 62 -10.63 -24.02 -7.13
CA GLY A 62 -9.82 -24.41 -6.00
C GLY A 62 -8.39 -24.86 -6.32
N VAL A 63 -7.99 -24.91 -7.60
CA VAL A 63 -6.61 -25.24 -8.00
C VAL A 63 -5.68 -24.05 -7.84
N VAL A 64 -6.12 -22.85 -8.22
CA VAL A 64 -5.38 -21.61 -7.95
C VAL A 64 -5.86 -21.03 -6.65
N ARG A 65 -4.93 -20.88 -5.71
CA ARG A 65 -5.18 -20.20 -4.44
C ARG A 65 -4.30 -18.96 -4.35
N PRO A 66 -4.82 -17.87 -3.76
CA PRO A 66 -3.99 -16.72 -3.45
C PRO A 66 -2.83 -17.18 -2.55
N THR A 67 -1.62 -16.78 -2.91
CA THR A 67 -0.38 -17.14 -2.19
C THR A 67 -0.08 -16.14 -1.08
N ARG A 68 -0.66 -14.95 -1.20
CA ARG A 68 -0.51 -13.83 -0.28
C ARG A 68 -1.86 -13.18 -0.06
N GLY A 69 -2.08 -12.73 1.17
CA GLY A 69 -3.26 -12.01 1.60
C GLY A 69 -2.86 -10.71 2.28
N LEU A 70 -3.84 -9.83 2.43
CA LEU A 70 -3.71 -8.65 3.26
C LEU A 70 -4.32 -8.96 4.63
N ARG A 71 -3.53 -8.83 5.68
CA ARG A 71 -4.02 -8.87 7.06
C ARG A 71 -4.12 -7.46 7.59
N SER A 72 -5.28 -7.15 8.17
CA SER A 72 -5.47 -5.94 8.94
C SER A 72 -4.67 -6.06 10.24
N ARG A 73 -3.78 -5.10 10.47
CA ARG A 73 -3.05 -4.91 11.72
C ARG A 73 -3.57 -3.62 12.34
N ARG A 74 -4.15 -3.73 13.54
CA ARG A 74 -4.45 -2.56 14.36
C ARG A 74 -3.21 -2.21 15.16
N ASP A 75 -2.57 -1.10 14.82
CA ASP A 75 -1.48 -0.58 15.62
C ASP A 75 -2.09 0.01 16.90
N HIS A 76 -2.07 -0.77 17.99
CA HIS A 76 -2.45 -0.30 19.31
C HIS A 76 -1.37 0.69 19.77
N ASN A 77 -1.58 1.98 19.47
CA ASN A 77 -0.72 3.01 19.99
C ASN A 77 -0.97 3.10 21.50
N ASN A 78 -0.03 2.59 22.29
CA ASN A 78 -0.18 2.39 23.73
C ASN A 78 0.04 3.69 24.51
N ASN A 79 -0.58 4.79 24.06
CA ASN A 79 -0.65 6.04 24.78
C ASN A 79 -2.11 6.40 25.05
N ASN A 80 -2.43 6.25 26.32
CA ASN A 80 -3.63 6.60 27.03
C ASN A 80 -4.08 8.04 26.71
N ASP A 81 -5.11 8.23 25.87
CA ASP A 81 -6.18 9.20 26.14
C ASP A 81 -7.37 9.10 25.16
N SER A 82 -8.55 8.89 25.74
CA SER A 82 -9.86 9.44 25.37
C SER A 82 -10.43 9.26 23.93
N ASN A 83 -11.46 8.41 23.86
CA ASN A 83 -12.68 8.54 23.04
C ASN A 83 -12.58 9.28 21.69
N ASN A 84 -12.30 8.55 20.62
CA ASN A 84 -13.06 8.68 19.37
C ASN A 84 -12.97 7.35 18.60
N ASP A 85 -14.12 6.77 18.30
CA ASP A 85 -14.31 5.53 17.54
C ASP A 85 -14.15 5.81 16.02
N ASP A 86 -13.03 6.43 15.64
CA ASP A 86 -12.68 6.65 14.24
C ASP A 86 -11.67 5.58 13.79
N ASP A 87 -11.99 4.94 12.67
CA ASP A 87 -11.36 3.78 12.01
C ASP A 87 -9.92 4.09 11.49
N ASP A 88 -9.05 4.63 12.35
CA ASP A 88 -7.82 5.30 11.91
C ASP A 88 -6.53 4.48 12.15
N GLY A 89 -6.63 3.29 12.74
CA GLY A 89 -5.46 2.48 13.15
C GLY A 89 -5.16 1.25 12.29
N VAL A 90 -5.94 0.99 11.23
CA VAL A 90 -5.78 -0.23 10.42
C VAL A 90 -4.69 -0.06 9.37
N SER A 91 -3.52 -0.61 9.66
CA SER A 91 -2.44 -0.82 8.69
C SER A 91 -2.56 -2.20 8.06
N TRP A 92 -2.30 -2.31 6.76
CA TRP A 92 -2.26 -3.60 6.07
C TRP A 92 -0.87 -4.20 6.15
N VAL A 93 -0.78 -5.53 6.23
CA VAL A 93 0.47 -6.28 6.07
C VAL A 93 0.24 -7.36 5.01
N VAL A 94 1.20 -7.51 4.10
CA VAL A 94 1.20 -8.62 3.14
C VAL A 94 1.76 -9.85 3.84
N ASP A 95 0.91 -10.85 4.07
CA ASP A 95 1.32 -12.10 4.69
C ASP A 95 1.21 -13.26 3.68
N PRO A 96 2.12 -14.25 3.75
CA PRO A 96 1.90 -15.51 3.06
C PRO A 96 0.64 -16.18 3.61
N LEU A 97 -0.23 -16.64 2.72
CA LEU A 97 -1.41 -17.41 3.14
C LEU A 97 -1.00 -18.87 3.42
N PRO A 98 -1.59 -19.51 4.44
CA PRO A 98 -1.33 -20.91 4.69
C PRO A 98 -1.68 -21.72 3.44
N GLY A 99 -0.77 -22.63 3.06
CA GLY A 99 -1.06 -23.67 2.08
C GLY A 99 -2.20 -24.57 2.58
N PRO A 100 -2.75 -25.46 1.73
CA PRO A 100 -3.84 -26.33 2.15
C PRO A 100 -3.42 -27.17 3.36
N GLU A 101 -3.97 -26.86 4.53
CA GLU A 101 -4.10 -27.83 5.61
C GLU A 101 -5.15 -28.86 5.18
N GLY A 102 -4.77 -30.14 5.09
CA GLY A 102 -5.73 -31.24 5.04
C GLY A 102 -5.62 -32.17 3.83
N GLY A 103 -4.65 -33.05 3.89
CA GLY A 103 -4.77 -34.42 3.39
C GLY A 103 -3.85 -35.27 4.26
N GLU A 104 -4.41 -36.06 5.18
CA GLU A 104 -3.67 -37.13 5.84
C GLU A 104 -3.25 -38.14 4.77
N GLY A 105 -2.11 -37.87 4.16
CA GLY A 105 -1.42 -38.69 3.20
C GLY A 105 0.03 -38.25 3.27
N GLU A 106 0.90 -39.18 3.65
CA GLU A 106 2.34 -39.00 3.68
C GLU A 106 2.81 -38.25 2.42
N ASP A 107 3.60 -37.17 2.61
CA ASP A 107 4.21 -36.29 1.59
C ASP A 107 3.39 -35.12 1.00
N GLY A 108 2.39 -34.60 1.73
CA GLY A 108 1.65 -33.38 1.36
C GLY A 108 2.42 -32.05 1.50
N SER A 109 3.54 -31.86 0.79
CA SER A 109 4.15 -30.53 0.64
C SER A 109 3.22 -29.65 -0.20
N ALA A 110 2.77 -28.52 0.34
CA ALA A 110 2.03 -27.52 -0.42
C ALA A 110 2.86 -27.12 -1.64
N MET A 111 2.44 -27.56 -2.84
CA MET A 111 3.17 -27.34 -4.07
C MET A 111 3.39 -25.84 -4.27
N ASP A 112 4.67 -25.43 -4.44
CA ASP A 112 4.99 -24.03 -4.69
C ASP A 112 4.26 -23.57 -5.96
N PRO A 113 3.44 -22.50 -5.90
CA PRO A 113 2.71 -21.95 -7.05
C PRO A 113 3.58 -21.63 -8.26
N ILE A 114 4.89 -21.37 -8.09
CA ILE A 114 5.83 -21.22 -9.21
C ILE A 114 5.85 -22.46 -10.11
N CYS A 115 5.58 -23.63 -9.53
CA CYS A 115 5.62 -24.90 -10.23
C CYS A 115 4.42 -25.12 -11.16
N TYR A 116 3.35 -24.32 -11.07
CA TYR A 116 2.28 -24.32 -12.08
C TYR A 116 2.79 -23.91 -13.46
N PHE A 117 3.76 -22.99 -13.49
CA PHE A 117 4.40 -22.54 -14.73
C PHE A 117 5.59 -23.42 -15.09
N SER A 118 6.34 -23.85 -14.07
CA SER A 118 7.59 -24.54 -14.32
C SER A 118 7.96 -25.54 -13.22
N ALA A 119 7.88 -26.85 -13.52
CA ALA A 119 8.37 -27.91 -12.61
C ALA A 119 9.86 -27.76 -12.20
N ALA A 120 10.65 -27.01 -12.96
CA ALA A 120 12.04 -26.64 -12.65
C ALA A 120 12.23 -25.14 -12.93
N PRO A 121 11.75 -24.27 -12.02
CA PRO A 121 11.67 -22.83 -12.27
C PRO A 121 13.06 -22.23 -12.43
N SER A 122 13.23 -21.44 -13.49
CA SER A 122 14.47 -20.70 -13.74
C SER A 122 14.75 -19.67 -12.65
N GLU A 123 15.99 -19.22 -12.57
CA GLU A 123 16.41 -18.15 -11.67
C GLU A 123 15.64 -16.86 -11.99
N GLU A 124 15.48 -16.56 -13.28
CA GLU A 124 14.73 -15.41 -13.78
C GLU A 124 13.26 -15.46 -13.35
N LEU A 125 12.64 -16.65 -13.30
CA LEU A 125 11.25 -16.79 -12.85
C LEU A 125 11.13 -16.54 -11.34
N ARG A 126 12.08 -17.06 -10.56
CA ARG A 126 12.12 -16.83 -9.10
C ARG A 126 12.34 -15.35 -8.78
N ASP A 127 13.23 -14.69 -9.50
CA ASP A 127 13.51 -13.27 -9.34
C ASP A 127 12.36 -12.38 -9.77
N CYS A 128 11.70 -12.72 -10.89
CA CYS A 128 10.50 -12.03 -11.33
C CYS A 128 9.39 -12.11 -10.26
N GLN A 129 9.15 -13.31 -9.71
CA GLN A 129 8.19 -13.47 -8.61
C GLN A 129 8.59 -12.71 -7.34
N ARG A 130 9.89 -12.65 -7.01
CA ARG A 130 10.40 -11.84 -5.89
C ARG A 130 10.10 -10.35 -6.10
N LEU A 131 10.32 -9.84 -7.31
CA LEU A 131 10.04 -8.44 -7.64
C LEU A 131 8.54 -8.12 -7.55
N PHE A 132 7.66 -8.98 -8.07
CA PHE A 132 6.22 -8.78 -7.92
C PHE A 132 5.75 -8.87 -6.45
N ARG A 133 6.41 -9.67 -5.61
CA ARG A 133 6.14 -9.65 -4.16
C ARG A 133 6.53 -8.32 -3.53
N GLN A 134 7.68 -7.76 -3.88
CA GLN A 134 8.10 -6.44 -3.42
C GLN A 134 7.16 -5.33 -3.91
N VAL A 135 6.61 -5.43 -5.12
CA VAL A 135 5.58 -4.49 -5.60
C VAL A 135 4.37 -4.48 -4.66
N LEU A 136 3.88 -5.65 -4.21
CA LEU A 136 2.75 -5.71 -3.28
C LEU A 136 3.08 -5.07 -1.92
N GLU A 137 4.31 -5.22 -1.46
CA GLU A 137 4.81 -4.57 -0.24
C GLU A 137 4.85 -3.04 -0.42
N ASP A 138 5.38 -2.55 -1.56
CA ASP A 138 5.45 -1.11 -1.88
C ASP A 138 4.04 -0.50 -2.00
N VAL A 139 3.04 -1.22 -2.53
CA VAL A 139 1.64 -0.78 -2.55
C VAL A 139 1.10 -0.52 -1.14
N VAL A 140 1.41 -1.40 -0.19
CA VAL A 140 1.01 -1.23 1.22
C VAL A 140 1.71 -0.03 1.85
N VAL A 141 2.97 0.24 1.50
CA VAL A 141 3.68 1.45 1.96
C VAL A 141 2.99 2.71 1.45
N VAL A 142 2.60 2.73 0.17
CA VAL A 142 1.84 3.86 -0.41
C VAL A 142 0.50 4.05 0.29
N ASP A 143 -0.28 2.99 0.53
CA ASP A 143 -1.56 3.08 1.27
C ASP A 143 -1.36 3.71 2.66
N ARG A 144 -0.33 3.30 3.39
CA ARG A 144 -0.01 3.87 4.71
C ARG A 144 0.36 5.34 4.62
N ALA A 145 1.18 5.73 3.65
CA ALA A 145 1.55 7.14 3.43
C ALA A 145 0.34 7.99 3.05
N GLN A 146 -0.55 7.47 2.20
CA GLN A 146 -1.81 8.15 1.83
C GLN A 146 -2.70 8.38 3.04
N LYS A 147 -2.88 7.35 3.89
CA LYS A 147 -3.66 7.48 5.12
C LYS A 147 -3.04 8.50 6.09
N ALA A 148 -1.71 8.52 6.22
CA ALA A 148 -1.02 9.50 7.06
C ALA A 148 -1.28 10.95 6.58
N VAL A 149 -1.17 11.20 5.28
CA VAL A 149 -1.48 12.51 4.67
C VAL A 149 -2.94 12.90 4.92
N LEU A 150 -3.88 11.99 4.67
CA LEU A 150 -5.31 12.26 4.88
C LEU A 150 -5.62 12.58 6.35
N ARG A 151 -5.00 11.87 7.30
CA ARG A 151 -5.17 12.12 8.73
C ARG A 151 -4.66 13.50 9.12
N ILE A 152 -3.51 13.94 8.61
CA ILE A 152 -2.98 15.28 8.90
C ILE A 152 -3.88 16.34 8.27
N ALA A 153 -4.28 16.15 7.01
CA ALA A 153 -5.13 17.09 6.29
C ALA A 153 -6.50 17.29 6.96
N ALA A 154 -7.08 16.22 7.51
CA ALA A 154 -8.35 16.27 8.23
C ALA A 154 -8.27 17.09 9.54
N ASN A 155 -7.08 17.23 10.12
CA ASN A 155 -6.84 17.96 11.37
C ASN A 155 -6.33 19.40 11.14
N LEU A 156 -6.24 19.86 9.89
CA LEU A 156 -5.82 21.23 9.60
C LEU A 156 -6.92 22.22 10.01
N PRO A 157 -6.56 23.36 10.64
CA PRO A 157 -7.53 24.39 10.94
C PRO A 157 -8.05 24.99 9.63
N VAL A 158 -9.34 24.78 9.35
CA VAL A 158 -10.01 25.44 8.23
C VAL A 158 -10.11 26.92 8.59
N ALA A 159 -9.37 27.76 7.87
CA ALA A 159 -9.50 29.21 7.99
C ALA A 159 -10.95 29.59 7.67
N ASN A 160 -11.71 29.98 8.69
CA ASN A 160 -13.09 30.42 8.53
C ASN A 160 -13.06 31.81 7.89
N PRO A 161 -13.51 32.00 6.64
CA PRO A 161 -13.39 33.29 5.94
C PRO A 161 -14.42 34.33 6.43
N GLY A 162 -14.91 34.23 7.67
CA GLY A 162 -16.13 34.90 8.13
C GLY A 162 -15.99 35.93 9.25
N ASP A 163 -14.82 36.14 9.86
CA ASP A 163 -14.70 37.01 11.05
C ASP A 163 -14.14 38.42 10.74
N GLY A 164 -14.49 38.93 9.56
CA GLY A 164 -14.20 40.30 9.11
C GLY A 164 -15.46 41.14 9.04
N ASN A 165 -16.20 41.32 10.14
CA ASN A 165 -17.22 42.36 10.23
C ASN A 165 -16.58 43.70 10.62
N ASP A 166 -15.81 44.26 9.68
CA ASP A 166 -15.59 45.69 9.56
C ASP A 166 -16.78 46.24 8.76
N GLU A 167 -17.84 46.73 9.43
CA GLU A 167 -18.73 47.78 8.93
C GLU A 167 -19.89 48.03 9.92
N ASP A 168 -19.69 48.95 10.87
CA ASP A 168 -20.79 49.78 11.39
C ASP A 168 -20.25 51.07 12.04
N LYS A 169 -19.49 51.86 11.26
CA LYS A 169 -19.26 53.28 11.57
C LYS A 169 -20.44 54.09 11.03
N LYS A 170 -21.52 54.18 11.79
CA LYS A 170 -22.61 55.12 11.52
C LYS A 170 -22.18 56.54 11.94
N PRO A 171 -22.14 57.55 11.05
CA PRO A 171 -21.81 58.91 11.43
C PRO A 171 -22.97 59.59 12.18
N PRO A 172 -22.70 60.56 13.08
CA PRO A 172 -23.72 61.17 13.93
C PRO A 172 -24.57 62.18 13.16
N ILE A 173 -25.88 62.15 13.40
CA ILE A 173 -26.85 63.10 12.85
C ILE A 173 -26.80 64.39 13.70
N PRO A 174 -26.60 65.58 13.11
CA PRO A 174 -26.66 66.84 13.85
C PRO A 174 -28.11 67.21 14.17
N LYS A 175 -28.29 67.82 15.36
CA LYS A 175 -29.58 68.28 15.91
C LYS A 175 -30.09 69.53 15.22
#